data_AF-A0A317P003-F1
#
_entry.id   AF-A0A317P003-F1
#
_cell.length_a   1.000
_cell.length_b   1.000
_cell.length_c   1.000
_cell.angle_alpha   90.00
_cell.angle_beta   90.00
_cell.angle_gamma   90.00
#
_symmetry.space_group_name_H-M   'P 1'
#
loop_
_entity.id
_entity.type
_entity.pdbx_description
1 polymer ?
#
loop_
_entity_poly.entity_id
_entity_poly.type
_entity_poly.pdbx_seq_one_letter_code
_entity_poly.pdbx_strand_id
1 'polypeptide(L)'
;MAWILVAVAGLLEVAWALGLKASAGFTRPLPSVLTVLAMVASFYLLAQAMKVLPVGTAYAVWVGIGAVGTVLLGILIYGDSASPLRLLSLVLILAGLVGLKLAG
;
A
#
# COMPACT_ATOMS: atom_id res chain seq x y z
N MET A 1 -3.81 -19.76 2.48
CA MET A 1 -2.77 -18.95 1.79
C MET A 1 -3.21 -17.56 1.32
N ALA A 2 -4.47 -17.31 0.93
CA ALA A 2 -4.87 -16.02 0.33
C ALA A 2 -4.49 -14.76 1.14
N TRP A 3 -4.54 -14.82 2.48
CA TRP A 3 -4.10 -13.72 3.35
C TRP A 3 -2.62 -13.38 3.24
N ILE A 4 -1.75 -14.36 3.00
CA ILE A 4 -0.32 -14.11 2.75
C ILE A 4 -0.15 -13.36 1.43
N LEU A 5 -0.96 -13.71 0.41
CA LEU A 5 -0.94 -13.00 -0.87
C LEU A 5 -1.34 -11.53 -0.70
N VAL A 6 -2.37 -11.23 0.11
CA VAL A 6 -2.76 -9.84 0.44
C VAL A 6 -1.64 -9.11 1.18
N ALA A 7 -1.01 -9.76 2.16
CA ALA A 7 0.08 -9.16 2.93
C ALA A 7 1.27 -8.82 2.02
N VAL A 8 1.71 -9.76 1.18
CA VAL A 8 2.81 -9.54 0.23
C VAL A 8 2.42 -8.51 -0.83
N ALA A 9 1.18 -8.54 -1.34
CA ALA A 9 0.67 -7.52 -2.25
C ALA A 9 0.72 -6.13 -1.62
N GLY A 10 0.32 -5.98 -0.35
CA GLY A 10 0.36 -4.72 0.37
C GLY A 10 1.80 -4.22 0.58
N LEU A 11 2.75 -5.12 0.86
CA LEU A 11 4.17 -4.74 0.98
C LEU A 11 4.75 -4.28 -0.36
N LEU A 12 4.39 -4.94 -1.46
CA LEU A 12 4.74 -4.48 -2.80
C LEU A 12 4.10 -3.14 -3.13
N GLU A 13 2.89 -2.89 -2.62
CA GLU A 13 2.22 -1.59 -2.73
C GLU A 13 3.06 -0.47 -2.15
N VAL A 14 3.54 -0.66 -0.93
CA VAL A 14 4.45 0.27 -0.28
C VAL A 14 5.72 0.47 -1.12
N ALA A 15 6.30 -0.61 -1.65
CA ALA A 15 7.52 -0.54 -2.45
C ALA A 15 7.34 0.29 -3.72
N TRP A 16 6.26 0.09 -4.49
CA TRP A 16 6.03 0.87 -5.71
C TRP A 16 5.55 2.30 -5.40
N ALA A 17 4.81 2.54 -4.31
CA ALA A 17 4.43 3.90 -3.90
C ALA A 17 5.65 4.76 -3.58
N LEU A 18 6.63 4.21 -2.85
CA LEU A 18 7.91 4.87 -2.60
C LEU A 18 8.78 4.94 -3.87
N GLY A 19 8.71 3.92 -4.71
CA GLY A 19 9.40 3.85 -6.00
C GLY A 19 8.96 4.95 -6.97
N LEU A 20 7.67 5.33 -6.98
CA LEU A 20 7.17 6.46 -7.76
C LEU A 20 7.91 7.76 -7.40
N LYS A 21 8.10 8.03 -6.10
CA LYS A 21 8.88 9.18 -5.65
C LYS A 21 10.35 9.04 -6.05
N ALA A 22 10.95 7.86 -5.91
CA ALA A 22 12.33 7.59 -6.32
C ALA A 22 12.56 7.75 -7.83
N SER A 23 11.54 7.49 -8.64
CA SER A 23 11.59 7.55 -10.11
C SER A 23 11.73 8.97 -10.67
N ALA A 24 11.45 10.00 -9.85
CA ALA A 24 11.42 11.40 -10.26
C ALA A 24 10.55 11.61 -11.51
N GLY A 25 9.30 11.14 -11.46
CA GLY A 25 8.37 11.20 -12.59
C GLY A 25 8.79 10.31 -13.76
N PHE A 26 9.26 9.10 -13.45
CA PHE A 26 9.75 8.09 -14.39
C PHE A 26 11.02 8.43 -15.19
N THR A 27 11.70 9.54 -14.89
CA THR A 27 12.93 9.95 -15.55
C THR A 27 14.13 9.07 -15.19
N ARG A 28 14.11 8.39 -14.04
CA ARG A 28 15.18 7.48 -13.59
C ARG A 28 14.85 6.03 -13.95
N PRO A 29 15.57 5.40 -14.90
CA PRO A 29 15.14 4.14 -15.51
C PRO A 29 15.08 2.97 -14.52
N LEU A 30 16.06 2.84 -13.62
CA LEU A 30 16.12 1.73 -12.67
C LEU A 30 14.96 1.78 -11.64
N PRO A 31 14.72 2.89 -10.90
CA PRO A 31 13.55 3.01 -10.04
C PRO A 31 12.22 2.87 -10.79
N SER A 32 12.12 3.39 -12.02
CA SER A 32 10.93 3.26 -12.87
C SER A 32 10.57 1.80 -13.14
N VAL A 33 11.54 1.01 -13.60
CA VAL A 33 11.33 -0.41 -13.91
C VAL A 33 10.94 -1.19 -12.64
N LEU A 34 11.66 -0.98 -11.53
CA LEU A 34 11.34 -1.64 -10.26
C LEU A 34 9.93 -1.29 -9.76
N THR A 35 9.53 -0.01 -9.90
CA THR A 35 8.19 0.46 -9.53
C THR A 35 7.12 -0.24 -10.35
N VAL A 36 7.28 -0.31 -11.67
CA VAL A 36 6.31 -0.97 -12.55
C VAL A 36 6.21 -2.46 -12.26
N LEU A 37 7.34 -3.14 -12.06
CA LEU A 37 7.37 -4.56 -11.72
C LEU A 37 6.67 -4.84 -10.38
N ALA A 38 6.97 -4.04 -9.35
CA ALA A 38 6.32 -4.17 -8.05
C ALA A 38 4.82 -3.88 -8.11
N MET A 39 4.40 -2.89 -8.90
CA MET A 39 2.99 -2.57 -9.15
C MET A 39 2.24 -3.74 -9.81
N VAL A 40 2.78 -4.28 -10.89
CA VAL A 40 2.17 -5.42 -11.60
C VAL A 40 2.10 -6.64 -10.69
N ALA A 41 3.19 -6.95 -9.97
CA ALA A 41 3.22 -8.06 -9.03
C ALA A 41 2.21 -7.88 -7.87
N SER A 42 2.11 -6.67 -7.31
CA SER A 42 1.13 -6.32 -6.28
C SER A 42 -0.29 -6.59 -6.74
N PHE A 43 -0.67 -6.06 -7.91
CA PHE A 43 -2.01 -6.27 -8.45
C PHE A 43 -2.29 -7.72 -8.78
N TYR A 44 -1.32 -8.44 -9.34
CA TYR A 44 -1.49 -9.86 -9.64
C TYR A 44 -1.77 -10.68 -8.37
N LEU A 45 -0.99 -10.48 -7.30
CA LEU A 45 -1.18 -11.18 -6.03
C LEU A 45 -2.52 -10.83 -5.37
N LEU A 46 -2.93 -9.56 -5.42
CA LEU A 46 -4.24 -9.13 -4.93
C LEU A 46 -5.37 -9.80 -5.72
N ALA A 47 -5.26 -9.84 -7.05
CA ALA A 47 -6.23 -10.51 -7.91
C ALA A 47 -6.33 -12.01 -7.60
N GLN A 48 -5.21 -12.69 -7.33
CA GLN A 48 -5.25 -14.10 -6.89
C GLN A 48 -5.91 -14.25 -5.52
N ALA A 49 -5.66 -13.32 -4.58
CA ALA A 49 -6.27 -13.38 -3.26
C ALA A 49 -7.80 -13.18 -3.31
N MET A 50 -8.27 -12.28 -4.18
CA MET A 50 -9.69 -11.97 -4.38
C MET A 50 -10.49 -13.10 -5.04
N LYS A 51 -9.83 -14.12 -5.61
CA LYS A 51 -10.53 -15.34 -6.05
C LYS A 51 -11.12 -16.13 -4.88
N VAL A 52 -10.62 -15.90 -3.66
CA VAL A 52 -11.01 -16.64 -2.45
C VAL A 52 -11.57 -15.72 -1.38
N LEU A 53 -11.04 -14.50 -1.26
CA LEU A 53 -11.46 -13.51 -0.28
C LEU A 53 -12.50 -12.54 -0.86
N PRO A 54 -13.48 -12.09 -0.06
CA PRO A 54 -14.37 -11.01 -0.47
C PRO A 54 -13.57 -9.76 -0.88
N VAL A 55 -13.96 -9.14 -1.99
CA VAL A 55 -13.28 -7.98 -2.56
C VAL A 55 -13.15 -6.85 -1.55
N GLY A 56 -14.23 -6.54 -0.81
CA GLY A 56 -14.22 -5.48 0.20
C GLY A 56 -13.17 -5.70 1.28
N THR A 57 -13.09 -6.91 1.83
CA THR A 57 -12.12 -7.25 2.89
C THR A 57 -10.69 -7.28 2.37
N ALA A 58 -10.46 -7.94 1.22
CA ALA A 58 -9.11 -8.05 0.64
C ALA A 58 -8.57 -6.68 0.23
N TYR A 59 -9.39 -5.85 -0.41
CA TYR A 59 -9.01 -4.50 -0.84
C TYR A 59 -8.76 -3.58 0.35
N ALA A 60 -9.61 -3.60 1.37
CA ALA A 60 -9.44 -2.79 2.57
C ALA A 60 -8.11 -3.12 3.30
N VAL A 61 -7.78 -4.41 3.44
CA VAL A 61 -6.52 -4.81 4.08
C VAL A 61 -5.31 -4.45 3.21
N TRP A 62 -5.39 -4.63 1.89
CA TRP A 62 -4.33 -4.24 0.95
C TRP A 62 -4.03 -2.73 1.06
N VAL A 63 -5.04 -1.88 0.87
CA VAL A 63 -4.91 -0.41 0.99
C VAL A 63 -4.45 0.00 2.39
N GLY A 64 -4.91 -0.68 3.44
CA GLY A 64 -4.48 -0.39 4.81
C GLY A 64 -2.97 -0.61 5.01
N ILE A 65 -2.44 -1.71 4.49
CA ILE A 65 -0.99 -2.00 4.52
C ILE A 65 -0.23 -0.96 3.69
N GLY A 66 -0.71 -0.68 2.46
CA GLY A 66 -0.12 0.31 1.56
C GLY A 66 -0.05 1.70 2.17
N ALA A 67 -1.15 2.18 2.74
CA ALA A 67 -1.24 3.50 3.35
C ALA A 67 -0.31 3.65 4.56
N VAL A 68 -0.36 2.70 5.51
CA VAL A 68 0.47 2.75 6.71
C VAL A 68 1.95 2.63 6.36
N GLY A 69 2.31 1.64 5.55
CA GLY A 69 3.71 1.43 5.16
C GLY A 69 4.28 2.59 4.38
N THR A 70 3.51 3.19 3.46
CA THR A 70 3.96 4.34 2.66
C THR A 70 4.15 5.58 3.52
N VAL A 71 3.27 5.86 4.49
CA VAL A 71 3.46 7.00 5.40
C VAL A 71 4.67 6.77 6.31
N LEU A 72 4.78 5.60 6.93
CA LEU A 72 5.90 5.29 7.84
C LEU A 72 7.24 5.34 7.12
N LEU A 73 7.38 4.64 5.99
CA LEU A 73 8.62 4.66 5.22
C LEU A 73 8.84 5.98 4.49
N GLY A 74 7.80 6.73 4.15
CA GLY A 74 7.91 8.09 3.65
C GLY A 74 8.58 9.03 4.66
N ILE A 75 8.18 8.92 5.93
CA ILE A 75 8.82 9.65 7.04
C ILE A 75 10.27 9.17 7.24
N LEU A 76 10.50 7.85 7.31
CA LEU A 76 11.81 7.28 7.63
C LEU A 76 12.85 7.44 6.52
N ILE A 77 12.47 7.24 5.25
CA ILE A 77 13.41 7.22 4.11
C ILE A 77 13.52 8.60 3.46
N TYR A 78 12.40 9.29 3.29
CA TYR A 78 12.37 10.57 2.58
C TYR A 78 12.30 11.79 3.51
N GLY A 79 12.25 11.58 4.83
CA GLY A 79 12.16 12.68 5.79
C GLY A 79 10.85 13.46 5.69
N ASP A 80 9.77 12.84 5.18
CA ASP A 80 8.50 13.54 5.06
C ASP A 80 7.98 13.97 6.44
N SER A 81 7.27 15.11 6.50
CA SER A 81 6.76 15.67 7.75
C SER A 81 5.84 14.69 8.48
N ALA A 82 6.20 14.38 9.73
CA ALA A 82 5.38 13.61 10.68
C ALA A 82 4.48 14.53 11.50
N SER A 83 3.81 15.49 10.86
CA SER A 83 2.96 16.44 11.57
C SER A 83 1.84 15.72 12.35
N PRO A 84 1.47 16.19 13.55
CA PRO A 84 0.41 15.57 14.33
C PRO A 84 -0.90 15.42 13.56
N LEU A 85 -1.22 16.41 12.71
CA LEU A 85 -2.42 16.38 11.87
C LEU A 85 -2.35 15.26 10.82
N ARG A 86 -1.20 15.04 10.17
CA ARG A 86 -1.03 13.96 9.18
C ARG A 86 -1.18 12.59 9.83
N LEU A 87 -0.60 12.42 11.02
CA LEU A 87 -0.71 11.16 11.78
C LEU A 87 -2.15 10.93 12.24
N LEU A 88 -2.85 11.97 12.71
CA LEU A 88 -4.27 11.89 13.05
C LEU A 88 -5.12 11.50 11.83
N SER A 89 -4.88 12.11 10.67
CA SER A 89 -5.58 11.74 9.43
C SER A 89 -5.33 10.28 9.04
N LEU A 90 -4.10 9.77 9.20
CA LEU A 90 -3.80 8.35 8.96
C LEU A 90 -4.60 7.45 9.90
N VAL A 91 -4.68 7.79 11.18
CA VAL A 91 -5.49 7.05 12.17
C VAL A 91 -6.97 7.06 11.79
N LEU A 92 -7.51 8.19 11.31
CA LEU A 92 -8.90 8.27 10.85
C LEU A 92 -9.15 7.42 9.61
N ILE A 93 -8.22 7.38 8.65
CA ILE A 93 -8.30 6.49 7.47
C ILE A 93 -8.33 5.03 7.93
N LEU A 94 -7.45 4.65 8.86
CA LEU A 94 -7.41 3.31 9.43
C LEU A 94 -8.71 2.97 10.18
N ALA A 95 -9.26 3.90 10.95
CA ALA A 95 -10.53 3.72 11.63
C ALA A 95 -11.67 3.50 10.62
N GLY A 96 -11.70 4.26 9.53
CA GLY A 96 -12.65 4.08 8.43
C GLY A 96 -12.52 2.71 7.76
N LEU A 97 -11.29 2.24 7.53
CA LEU A 97 -11.03 0.89 6.99
C LEU A 97 -11.52 -0.22 7.92
N VAL A 98 -11.28 -0.09 9.23
CA VAL A 98 -11.81 -1.04 10.22
C VAL A 98 -13.33 -0.99 10.27
N GLY A 99 -13.92 0.20 10.26
CA GLY A 99 -15.38 0.38 10.20
C GLY A 99 -15.99 -0.29 8.97
N LEU A 100 -15.38 -0.11 7.80
CA LEU A 100 -15.83 -0.77 6.57
C LEU A 100 -15.74 -2.29 6.64
N LYS A 101 -14.67 -2.82 7.25
CA LYS A 101 -14.51 -4.27 7.49
C LYS A 101 -15.53 -4.82 8.49
N LEU A 102 -15.94 -4.04 9.49
CA LEU A 102 -16.93 -4.47 10.48
C LEU A 102 -18.36 -4.36 9.96
N ALA A 103 -18.60 -3.45 9.02
CA ALA A 103 -19.91 -3.24 8.40
C ALA A 103 -20.21 -4.19 7.23
N GLY A 104 -19.25 -5.00 6.77
CA GLY A 104 -19.37 -5.90 5.62
C GLY A 104 -18.64 -7.23 5.79
#